data_AF-R6ADB8-F1
#
_entry.id   AF-R6ADB8-F1
#
_cell.length_a   1.000
_cell.length_b   1.000
_cell.length_c   1.000
_cell.angle_alpha   90.00
_cell.angle_beta   90.00
_cell.angle_gamma   90.00
#
_symmetry.space_group_name_H-M   'P 1'
#
loop_
_entity.id
_entity.type
_entity.pdbx_description
1 polymer ?
#
loop_
_entity_poly.entity_id
_entity_poly.type
_entity_poly.pdbx_seq_one_letter_code
_entity_poly.pdbx_strand_id
1 'polypeptide(L)' 'MFADWELIGVPHRVTIGDRGLKNGEVEYAHRGDLQNENVPVTEIADKLIAKIKVR' A
#
# COMPACT_ATOMS: atom_id res chain seq x y z
N MET A 1 14.92 -1.94 -2.97
CA MET A 1 14.49 -1.96 -4.38
C MET A 1 13.07 -1.39 -4.47
N PHE A 2 12.94 -0.06 -4.38
CA PHE A 2 11.65 0.66 -4.47
C PHE A 2 11.58 1.57 -5.71
N ALA A 3 12.74 2.00 -6.22
CA ALA A 3 12.86 2.89 -7.38
C ALA A 3 12.21 2.30 -8.66
N ASP A 4 12.26 0.98 -8.84
CA ASP A 4 11.66 0.33 -10.01
C ASP A 4 10.13 0.43 -10.01
N TRP A 5 9.50 0.42 -8.84
CA TRP A 5 8.04 0.49 -8.72
C TRP A 5 7.47 1.86 -9.10
N GLU A 6 8.21 2.92 -8.78
CA GLU A 6 7.87 4.28 -9.21
C GLU A 6 8.07 4.47 -10.71
N LEU A 7 9.13 3.86 -11.26
CA LEU A 7 9.40 3.86 -12.70
C LEU A 7 8.32 3.09 -13.50
N ILE A 8 7.90 1.93 -12.99
CA ILE A 8 6.81 1.12 -13.58
C ILE A 8 5.46 1.86 -13.45
N GLY A 9 5.32 2.75 -12.46
CA GLY A 9 4.13 3.57 -12.28
C GLY A 9 2.94 2.81 -11.70
N VAL A 10 3.20 1.79 -10.87
CA VAL A 10 2.15 0.97 -10.23
C VAL A 10 1.25 1.87 -9.38
N PRO A 11 -0.08 1.89 -9.60
CA PRO A 11 -0.98 2.80 -8.90
C PRO A 11 -1.08 2.55 -7.40
N HIS A 12 -1.08 1.28 -6.99
CA HIS A 12 -1.27 0.83 -5.62
C HIS A 12 -0.13 -0.09 -5.20
N ARG A 13 0.59 0.26 -4.14
CA ARG A 13 1.71 -0.50 -3.60
C ARG A 13 1.46 -0.85 -2.15
N VAL A 14 1.75 -2.10 -1.77
CA VAL A 14 1.71 -2.57 -0.39
C VAL A 14 3.06 -3.15 -0.04
N THR A 15 3.74 -2.55 0.92
CA THR A 15 5.01 -3.02 1.47
C THR A 15 4.73 -3.83 2.72
N ILE A 16 5.17 -5.08 2.72
CA ILE A 16 5.06 -5.98 3.86
C ILE A 16 6.47 -6.16 4.43
N GLY A 17 6.66 -5.77 5.69
CA GLY A 17 7.92 -5.92 6.40
C GLY A 17 7.70 -6.37 7.84
N ASP A 18 8.70 -7.05 8.41
CA ASP A 18 8.61 -7.66 9.74
C ASP A 18 8.20 -6.70 10.85
N ARG A 19 8.62 -5.42 10.75
CA ARG A 19 8.25 -4.39 11.72
C ARG A 19 6.75 -4.05 11.66
N GLY A 20 6.20 -3.90 10.46
CA GLY A 20 4.77 -3.65 10.27
C GLY A 20 3.95 -4.85 10.72
N LEU A 21 4.36 -6.06 10.33
CA LEU A 21 3.67 -7.29 10.72
C LEU A 21 3.65 -7.52 12.23
N LYS A 22 4.71 -7.17 12.96
CA LYS A 22 4.72 -7.21 14.44
C LYS A 22 3.68 -6.28 15.06
N ASN A 23 3.35 -5.17 14.39
CA ASN A 23 2.32 -4.24 14.81
C ASN A 23 0.94 -4.57 14.19
N GLY A 24 0.84 -5.61 13.35
CA GLY A 24 -0.39 -5.94 12.62
C GLY A 24 -0.71 -5.01 11.46
N GLU A 25 0.28 -4.28 10.94
CA GLU A 25 0.13 -3.25 9.91
C GLU A 25 0.97 -3.53 8.66
N VAL A 26 0.53 -3.00 7.53
CA VAL A 26 1.27 -2.93 6.27
C VAL A 26 1.37 -1.48 5.82
N GLU A 27 2.42 -1.16 5.08
CA GLU A 27 2.60 0.19 4.54
C GLU A 27 2.01 0.24 3.13
N TYR A 28 0.99 1.07 2.95
CA TYR A 28 0.31 1.29 1.69
C TYR A 28 0.75 2.61 1.06
N ALA A 29 1.05 2.59 -0.24
CA ALA A 29 1.39 3.78 -1.00
C ALA A 29 0.56 3.84 -2.28
N HIS A 30 -0.08 4.98 -2.51
CA HIS A 30 -0.78 5.29 -3.74
C HIS A 30 0.03 6.29 -4.55
N ARG A 31 0.14 6.09 -5.87
CA ARG A 31 0.95 6.96 -6.75
C ARG A 31 0.51 8.43 -6.72
N GLY A 32 -0.77 8.69 -6.49
CA GLY A 32 -1.31 10.06 -6.43
C GLY A 32 -1.16 10.73 -5.06
N ASP A 33 -0.74 9.99 -4.04
CA ASP A 33 -0.72 10.48 -2.66
C ASP A 33 0.71 10.86 -2.28
N LEU A 34 0.87 11.93 -1.49
CA LEU A 34 2.18 12.47 -1.09
C LEU A 34 2.84 11.67 0.05
N GLN A 35 2.09 10.81 0.74
CA GLN A 35 2.56 10.06 1.90
C GLN A 35 2.06 8.62 1.87
N ASN A 36 2.89 7.73 2.41
CA ASN A 36 2.51 6.35 2.66
C ASN A 36 1.66 6.27 3.94
N GLU A 37 0.75 5.31 3.99
CA GLU A 37 -0.17 5.10 5.09
C GLU A 37 0.03 3.72 5.69
N ASN A 38 0.11 3.61 7.00
CA ASN A 38 0.05 2.31 7.67
C ASN A 38 -1.40 1.87 7.80
N VAL A 39 -1.69 0.69 7.29
CA VAL A 39 -3.04 0.11 7.25
C VAL A 39 -3.00 -1.24 7.97
N PRO A 40 -3.99 -1.58 8.80
CA PRO A 40 -4.09 -2.91 9.38
C PRO A 40 -4.08 -3.99 8.30
N VAL A 41 -3.35 -5.09 8.55
CA VAL A 41 -3.24 -6.23 7.62
C VAL A 41 -4.62 -6.77 7.23
N THR A 42 -5.59 -6.71 8.14
CA THR A 42 -6.96 -7.18 7.93
C THR A 42 -7.79 -6.28 7.02
N GLU A 43 -7.41 -5.01 6.84
CA GLU A 43 -8.21 -4.00 6.14
C GLU A 43 -7.65 -3.64 4.75
N ILE A 44 -6.38 -3.96 4.48
CA ILE A 44 -5.71 -3.54 3.25
C ILE A 44 -6.38 -4.07 1.97
N ALA A 45 -6.87 -5.31 2.00
CA ALA A 45 -7.51 -5.93 0.84
C ALA A 45 -8.81 -5.22 0.44
N ASP A 46 -9.68 -4.96 1.43
CA ASP A 46 -10.95 -4.28 1.22
C ASP A 46 -10.73 -2.84 0.76
N LYS A 47 -9.76 -2.15 1.36
CA LYS A 47 -9.37 -0.80 0.97
C LYS A 47 -8.88 -0.73 -0.49
N LEU A 48 -8.04 -1.67 -0.91
CA LEU A 48 -7.57 -1.77 -2.30
C LEU A 48 -8.73 -2.02 -3.26
N ILE A 49 -9.59 -2.98 -2.97
CA ILE A 49 -10.75 -3.31 -3.81
C ILE A 49 -11.69 -2.11 -3.94
N ALA A 50 -11.96 -1.40 -2.85
CA ALA A 50 -12.79 -0.21 -2.86
C ALA A 50 -12.18 0.91 -3.72
N LYS A 51 -10.88 1.19 -3.59
CA LYS A 51 -10.18 2.21 -4.37
C LYS A 51 -10.14 1.90 -5.87
N ILE A 52 -10.03 0.62 -6.25
CA ILE A 52 -10.02 0.19 -7.65
C ILE A 52 -11.42 0.30 -8.26
N LYS A 53 -12.48 -0.12 -7.55
CA LYS A 53 -13.86 -0.12 -8.05
C LYS A 53 -14.48 1.26 -8.24
N VAL A 54 -13.98 2.27 -7.53
CA VAL A 54 -14.51 3.64 -7.56
C VAL A 54 -13.95 4.46 -8.74
N ARG A 55 -13.05 3.86 -9.55
CA ARG A 55 -12.39 4.52 -10.67
C ARG A 55 -12.92 4.09 -12.03
#